data_AF-A0A1V3XA23-F1
#
_entry.id   AF-A0A1V3XA23-F1
#
_cell.length_a   1.000
_cell.length_b   1.000
_cell.length_c   1.000
_cell.angle_alpha   90.00
_cell.angle_beta   90.00
_cell.angle_gamma   90.00
#
_symmetry.space_group_name_H-M   'P 1'
#
loop_
_entity.id
_entity.type
_entity.pdbx_description
1 polymer ?
#
loop_
_entity_poly.entity_id
_entity_poly.type
_entity_poly.pdbx_seq_one_letter_code
_entity_poly.pdbx_strand_id
1 'polypeptide(L)'
;MVTADSRESLFWVSANGVRFGIANDESTLRALGLDPSHAVQAPWPLLRTFAAGPALSREAALLARDTVPTLGQVAVMTTTAKAGG
;
A
#
# COMPACT_ATOMS: atom_id res chain seq x y z
N MET A 1 -24.61 13.18 10.73
CA MET A 1 -23.45 12.33 10.36
C MET A 1 -22.71 13.08 9.26
N VAL A 2 -21.51 13.59 9.53
CA VAL A 2 -20.76 14.39 8.55
C VAL A 2 -20.07 13.41 7.59
N THR A 3 -20.68 13.15 6.46
CA THR A 3 -20.05 12.47 5.33
C THR A 3 -19.61 13.55 4.36
N ALA A 4 -18.30 13.76 4.23
CA ALA A 4 -17.78 14.65 3.20
C ALA A 4 -18.08 14.04 1.82
N ASP A 5 -18.83 14.75 1.00
CA ASP A 5 -19.24 14.32 -0.35
C ASP A 5 -18.10 14.43 -1.37
N SER A 6 -17.07 15.24 -1.05
CA SER A 6 -15.94 15.53 -1.92
C SER A 6 -14.79 14.55 -1.70
N ARG A 7 -14.47 13.76 -2.73
CA ARG A 7 -13.31 12.85 -2.78
C ARG A 7 -12.05 13.62 -3.16
N GLU A 8 -11.54 14.41 -2.24
CA GLU A 8 -10.37 15.26 -2.51
C GLU A 8 -9.05 14.48 -2.55
N SER A 9 -8.99 13.31 -1.90
CA SER A 9 -7.77 12.49 -1.84
C SER A 9 -8.11 11.02 -1.60
N LEU A 10 -7.45 10.13 -2.37
CA LEU A 10 -7.55 8.69 -2.21
C LEU A 10 -6.31 8.15 -1.49
N PHE A 11 -6.52 7.21 -0.58
CA PHE A 11 -5.45 6.55 0.16
C PHE A 11 -5.65 5.03 0.12
N TRP A 12 -4.58 4.29 -0.12
CA TRP A 12 -4.53 2.86 0.09
C TRP A 12 -3.79 2.56 1.39
N VAL A 13 -4.35 1.70 2.22
CA VAL A 13 -3.72 1.25 3.47
C VAL A 13 -3.40 -0.23 3.34
N SER A 14 -2.12 -0.58 3.44
CA SER A 14 -1.67 -1.97 3.44
C SER A 14 -1.92 -2.66 4.77
N ALA A 15 -1.95 -4.00 4.75
CA ALA A 15 -2.07 -4.82 5.95
C ALA A 15 -0.93 -4.62 6.98
N ASN A 16 0.22 -4.08 6.56
CA ASN A 16 1.33 -3.72 7.45
C ASN A 16 1.19 -2.31 8.08
N GLY A 17 0.08 -1.60 7.85
CA GLY A 17 -0.20 -0.32 8.47
C GLY A 17 0.48 0.88 7.84
N VAL A 18 0.82 0.81 6.55
CA VAL A 18 1.36 1.94 5.77
C VAL A 18 0.26 2.53 4.89
N ARG A 19 0.13 3.86 4.91
CA ARG A 19 -0.78 4.60 4.04
C ARG A 19 -0.04 5.15 2.84
N PHE A 20 -0.56 4.91 1.65
CA PHE A 20 -0.04 5.41 0.39
C PHE A 20 -1.08 6.34 -0.23
N GLY A 21 -0.71 7.57 -0.55
CA GLY A 21 -1.59 8.47 -1.30
C GLY A 21 -1.69 8.01 -2.74
N ILE A 22 -2.90 7.98 -3.31
CA ILE A 22 -3.13 7.62 -4.71
C ILE A 22 -3.40 8.90 -5.49
N ALA A 23 -2.69 9.10 -6.60
CA ALA A 23 -3.02 10.17 -7.53
C ALA A 23 -4.42 9.94 -8.12
N ASN A 24 -5.30 10.94 -8.04
CA ASN A 24 -6.68 10.88 -8.55
C ASN A 24 -6.73 11.06 -10.08
N ASP A 25 -5.93 10.28 -10.79
CA ASP A 25 -5.85 10.26 -12.25
C ASP A 25 -6.36 8.92 -12.77
N GLU A 26 -7.20 8.93 -13.81
CA GLU A 26 -7.83 7.72 -14.35
C GLU A 26 -6.79 6.68 -14.79
N SER A 27 -5.65 7.12 -15.35
CA SER A 27 -4.60 6.20 -15.78
C SER A 27 -3.94 5.48 -14.60
N THR A 28 -3.77 6.18 -13.47
CA THR A 28 -3.20 5.60 -12.25
C THR A 28 -4.19 4.62 -11.62
N LEU A 29 -5.46 4.97 -11.54
CA LEU A 29 -6.51 4.10 -11.00
C LEU A 29 -6.66 2.82 -11.84
N ARG A 30 -6.71 2.94 -13.17
CA ARG A 30 -6.75 1.79 -14.08
C ARG A 30 -5.50 0.92 -13.98
N ALA A 31 -4.31 1.51 -13.90
CA ALA A 31 -3.06 0.76 -13.76
C ALA A 31 -2.97 -0.02 -12.45
N LEU A 32 -3.56 0.51 -11.37
CA LEU A 32 -3.66 -0.17 -10.08
C LEU A 32 -4.85 -1.14 -9.99
N GLY A 33 -5.73 -1.18 -11.01
CA GLY A 33 -6.98 -1.96 -10.98
C GLY A 33 -7.96 -1.48 -9.91
N LEU A 34 -7.89 -0.21 -9.52
CA LEU A 34 -8.74 0.37 -8.49
C LEU A 34 -9.98 1.01 -9.12
N ASP A 35 -11.15 0.62 -8.64
CA ASP A 35 -12.40 1.32 -8.92
C ASP A 35 -12.65 2.34 -7.80
N PRO A 36 -12.63 3.65 -8.09
CA PRO A 36 -12.88 4.66 -7.08
C PRO A 36 -14.27 4.49 -6.46
N SER A 37 -15.28 3.98 -7.16
CA SER A 37 -16.64 3.77 -6.59
C SER A 37 -16.64 2.86 -5.36
N HIS A 38 -15.69 1.94 -5.26
CA HIS A 38 -15.53 1.04 -4.10
C HIS A 38 -14.72 1.65 -2.94
N ALA A 39 -14.14 2.85 -3.12
CA ALA A 39 -13.39 3.51 -2.07
C ALA A 39 -14.31 3.95 -0.92
N VAL A 40 -14.03 3.44 0.28
CA VAL A 40 -14.76 3.76 1.51
C VAL A 40 -14.29 5.11 2.06
N GLN A 41 -15.24 5.93 2.49
CA GLN A 41 -14.97 7.18 3.21
C GLN A 41 -14.37 6.87 4.58
N ALA A 42 -13.20 7.45 4.86
CA ALA A 42 -12.51 7.27 6.14
C ALA A 42 -12.18 8.64 6.75
N PRO A 43 -12.43 8.85 8.06
CA PRO A 43 -12.09 10.10 8.71
C PRO A 43 -10.58 10.27 8.82
N TRP A 44 -10.08 11.45 8.47
CA TRP A 44 -8.64 11.76 8.49
C TRP A 44 -7.92 11.46 9.81
N PRO A 45 -8.53 11.66 11.00
CA PRO A 45 -7.92 11.27 12.27
C PRO A 45 -7.52 9.79 12.39
N LEU A 46 -8.22 8.89 11.70
CA LEU A 46 -7.86 7.46 11.68
C LEU A 46 -6.77 7.17 10.65
N LEU A 47 -6.79 7.83 9.50
CA LEU A 47 -5.80 7.59 8.45
C LEU A 47 -4.38 8.04 8.87
N ARG A 48 -4.27 9.14 9.62
CA ARG A 48 -2.98 9.69 10.05
C ARG A 48 -2.22 8.84 11.08
N THR A 49 -2.85 7.83 11.69
CA THR A 49 -2.18 6.91 12.62
C THR A 49 -1.30 5.89 11.89
N PHE A 50 -1.60 5.62 10.63
CA PHE A 50 -0.80 4.77 9.76
C PHE A 50 0.46 5.50 9.28
N ALA A 51 1.56 4.76 9.16
CA ALA A 51 2.84 5.28 8.69
C ALA A 51 2.71 5.79 7.26
N ALA A 52 3.31 6.95 6.94
CA ALA A 52 3.24 7.51 5.59
C ALA A 52 4.22 6.80 4.64
N GLY A 53 3.68 6.22 3.57
CA GLY A 53 4.43 5.64 2.46
C GLY A 53 4.55 6.59 1.26
N PRO A 54 5.30 6.19 0.23
CA PRO A 54 5.37 6.92 -1.04
C PRO A 54 3.99 7.07 -1.71
N ALA A 55 3.83 8.08 -2.55
CA ALA A 55 2.63 8.22 -3.35
C ALA A 55 2.60 7.19 -4.48
N LEU A 56 1.43 6.60 -4.73
CA LEU A 56 1.14 5.78 -5.90
C LEU A 56 0.72 6.70 -7.04
N SER A 57 1.67 6.97 -7.92
CA SER A 57 1.47 7.72 -9.16
C SER A 57 2.34 7.16 -10.27
N ARG A 58 1.96 7.44 -11.52
CA ARG A 58 2.77 7.06 -12.68
C ARG A 58 4.19 7.65 -12.62
N GLU A 59 4.32 8.89 -12.19
CA GLU A 59 5.62 9.58 -12.07
C GLU A 59 6.51 8.92 -11.00
N ALA A 60 5.91 8.57 -9.85
CA ALA A 60 6.61 7.88 -8.79
C ALA A 60 7.02 6.45 -9.19
N ALA A 61 6.23 5.78 -10.04
CA ALA A 61 6.54 4.45 -10.58
C ALA A 61 7.62 4.49 -11.68
N LEU A 62 7.69 5.58 -12.46
CA LEU A 62 8.76 5.80 -13.44
C LEU A 62 10.10 6.09 -12.77
N LEU A 63 10.08 6.58 -11.53
CA LEU A 63 11.27 6.68 -10.73
C LEU A 63 11.74 5.26 -10.39
N ALA A 64 12.91 4.86 -10.91
CA ALA A 64 13.48 3.56 -10.64
C ALA A 64 13.66 3.37 -9.12
N ARG A 65 12.72 2.65 -8.51
CA ARG A 65 12.78 2.21 -7.12
C ARG A 65 12.89 0.70 -7.11
N ASP A 66 14.10 0.24 -7.41
CA ASP A 66 14.51 -1.15 -7.24
C ASP A 66 14.84 -1.41 -5.77
N THR A 67 13.90 -1.04 -4.88
CA THR A 67 14.00 -1.34 -3.46
C THR A 67 13.01 -2.44 -3.17
N VAL A 68 13.47 -3.68 -3.21
CA VAL A 68 12.79 -4.77 -2.51
C VAL A 68 12.95 -4.47 -1.03
N PRO A 69 11.89 -4.07 -0.28
CA PRO A 69 12.02 -4.06 1.16
C PRO A 69 12.33 -5.49 1.56
N THR A 70 13.40 -5.68 2.34
CA THR A 70 13.70 -6.99 2.92
C THR A 70 12.52 -7.37 3.81
N LEU A 71 11.53 -8.04 3.23
CA LEU A 71 10.49 -8.70 4.00
C LEU A 71 11.25 -9.75 4.80
N GLY A 72 11.22 -9.55 6.12
CA GLY A 72 12.06 -10.17 7.13
C GLY A 72 12.55 -11.56 6.75
N GLN A 73 13.87 -11.73 6.85
CA GLN A 73 14.58 -13.00 6.97
C GLN A 73 13.83 -14.19 6.35
N VAL A 74 14.10 -14.48 5.08
CA VAL A 74 13.90 -15.83 4.57
C VAL A 74 14.86 -16.71 5.36
N ALA A 75 14.38 -17.24 6.48
CA ALA A 75 15.08 -18.28 7.22
C ALA A 75 15.21 -19.43 6.24
N VAL A 76 16.40 -19.58 5.66
CA VAL A 76 16.78 -20.80 4.98
C VAL A 76 16.55 -21.90 6.01
N MET A 77 15.45 -22.64 5.89
CA MET A 77 15.30 -23.91 6.59
C MET A 77 16.36 -24.83 6.01
N THR A 78 17.57 -24.75 6.55
CA THR A 78 18.46 -25.88 6.57
C THR A 78 17.74 -26.91 7.43
N THR A 79 16.90 -27.73 6.79
CA THR A 79 16.49 -29.02 7.36
C THR A 79 17.79 -29.80 7.55
N THR A 80 18.40 -29.63 8.72
CA THR A 80 19.49 -30.44 9.20
C THR A 80 18.93 -31.84 9.41
N ALA A 81 19.23 -32.71 8.45
CA ALA A 81 19.00 -34.13 8.59
C ALA A 81 19.66 -34.64 9.88
N LYS A 82 18.92 -35.44 10.67
CA LYS A 82 19.51 -36.33 11.68
C LYS A 82 19.15 -37.77 11.35
N ALA A 83 20.18 -38.51 11.01
CA ALA A 83 20.18 -39.95 10.78
C ALA A 83 19.95 -40.75 12.08
N GLY A 84 19.35 -41.93 11.93
CA GLY A 84 19.68 -43.15 12.67
C GLY A 84 19.08 -43.33 14.07
N GLY A 85 18.43 -44.48 14.25
CA GLY A 85 17.94 -45.04 15.51
C GLY A 85 16.97 -46.18 15.26
#